data_AF-A0A0F9KYX5-F1
#
_entry.id   AF-A0A0F9KYX5-F1
#
_cell.length_a   1.000
_cell.length_b   1.000
_cell.length_c   1.000
_cell.angle_alpha   90.00
_cell.angle_beta   90.00
_cell.angle_gamma   90.00
#
_symmetry.space_group_name_H-M   'P 1'
#
loop_
_entity.id
_entity.type
_entity.pdbx_description
1 polymer ?
#
loop_
_entity_poly.entity_id
_entity_poly.type
_entity_poly.pdbx_seq_one_letter_code
_entity_poly.pdbx_strand_id
1 'polypeptide(L)'
;MAKKVPEKKIDEQPTVQDSSRNEDGTFAKGHSGNPGGAVKRDWTWASLIIEAAEKEAANGDPKKKIIAEKLVAMAVKGDARAIDMMMDRTDGKPHQTIAQTTETKAEVRVIE
;
A
#
# COMPACT_ATOMS: atom_id res chain seq x y z
N MET A 1 60.95 -11.14 -22.83
CA MET A 1 59.79 -12.05 -22.98
C MET A 1 58.73 -11.63 -21.97
N ALA A 2 57.73 -10.86 -22.41
CA ALA A 2 56.66 -10.36 -21.54
C ALA A 2 55.56 -11.42 -21.40
N LYS A 3 55.25 -11.83 -20.16
CA LYS A 3 54.15 -12.75 -19.86
C LYS A 3 52.85 -11.95 -19.92
N LYS A 4 51.99 -12.28 -20.89
CA LYS A 4 50.64 -11.72 -21.05
C LYS A 4 49.77 -12.21 -19.87
N VAL A 5 49.25 -11.28 -19.07
CA VAL A 5 48.28 -11.58 -18.01
C VAL A 5 46.95 -11.94 -18.68
N PRO A 6 46.31 -13.08 -18.34
CA PRO A 6 45.02 -13.43 -18.92
C PRO A 6 43.94 -12.53 -18.33
N GLU A 7 43.21 -11.84 -19.20
CA GLU A 7 42.01 -11.08 -18.85
C GLU A 7 40.99 -12.01 -18.20
N LYS A 8 40.66 -11.71 -16.94
CA LYS A 8 39.64 -12.41 -16.18
C LYS A 8 38.29 -12.05 -16.80
N LYS A 9 37.68 -13.00 -17.52
CA LYS A 9 36.27 -12.91 -17.91
C LYS A 9 35.47 -12.67 -16.64
N ILE A 10 34.76 -11.54 -16.61
CA ILE A 10 33.77 -11.24 -15.59
C ILE A 10 32.67 -12.26 -15.86
N ASP A 11 32.52 -13.25 -14.98
CA ASP A 11 31.41 -14.19 -15.07
C ASP A 11 30.12 -13.37 -15.06
N GLU A 12 29.42 -13.39 -16.20
CA GLU A 12 28.04 -12.92 -16.28
C GLU A 12 27.28 -13.58 -15.14
N GLN A 13 26.82 -12.76 -14.19
CA GLN A 13 25.94 -13.20 -13.11
C GLN A 13 24.86 -14.06 -13.76
N PRO A 14 24.67 -15.32 -13.32
CA PRO A 14 23.64 -16.16 -13.91
C PRO A 14 22.32 -15.42 -13.69
N THR A 15 21.71 -14.97 -14.78
CA THR A 15 20.34 -14.49 -14.78
C THR A 15 19.49 -15.69 -14.43
N VAL A 16 19.33 -15.97 -13.14
CA VAL A 16 18.28 -16.85 -12.67
C VAL A 16 17.00 -16.13 -13.05
N GLN A 17 16.47 -16.47 -14.23
CA GLN A 17 15.20 -16.00 -14.71
C GLN A 17 14.17 -16.50 -13.69
N ASP A 18 13.88 -15.66 -12.71
CA ASP A 18 12.78 -15.85 -11.79
C ASP A 18 11.53 -15.86 -12.66
N SER A 19 10.98 -17.05 -12.91
CA SER A 19 9.82 -17.28 -13.78
C SER A 19 8.57 -16.51 -13.33
N SER A 20 8.65 -15.87 -12.16
CA SER A 20 7.63 -14.98 -11.62
C SER A 20 7.63 -13.57 -12.23
N ARG A 21 8.60 -13.19 -13.07
CA ARG A 21 8.69 -11.86 -13.68
C ARG A 21 8.80 -11.87 -15.21
N ASN A 22 8.13 -10.91 -15.83
CA ASN A 22 8.22 -10.60 -17.26
C ASN A 22 9.48 -9.76 -17.56
N GLU A 23 9.84 -9.65 -18.85
CA GLU A 23 11.00 -8.88 -19.33
C GLU A 23 10.92 -7.38 -19.00
N ASP A 24 9.72 -6.84 -18.81
CA ASP A 24 9.46 -5.46 -18.39
C ASP A 24 9.53 -5.26 -16.86
N GLY A 25 9.88 -6.31 -16.11
CA GLY A 25 9.98 -6.29 -14.65
C GLY A 25 8.65 -6.41 -13.90
N THR A 26 7.53 -6.53 -14.62
CA THR A 26 6.22 -6.81 -14.02
C THR A 26 6.10 -8.27 -13.59
N PHE A 27 5.20 -8.58 -12.67
CA PHE A 27 4.93 -9.98 -12.31
C PHE A 27 4.24 -10.69 -13.48
N ALA A 28 4.71 -11.90 -13.79
CA ALA A 28 4.07 -12.77 -14.77
C ALA A 28 2.61 -13.04 -14.38
N LYS A 29 1.73 -13.22 -15.37
CA LYS A 29 0.30 -13.43 -15.10
C LYS A 29 0.09 -14.67 -14.22
N GLY A 30 -0.57 -14.50 -13.08
CA GLY A 30 -0.75 -15.56 -12.08
C GLY A 30 0.35 -15.63 -11.02
N HIS A 31 1.42 -14.85 -11.19
CA HIS A 31 2.40 -14.56 -10.15
C HIS A 31 2.07 -13.21 -9.52
N SER A 32 2.14 -13.16 -8.19
CA SER A 32 1.91 -11.96 -7.40
C SER A 32 3.12 -11.77 -6.50
N GLY A 33 3.52 -10.52 -6.26
CA GLY A 33 4.52 -10.21 -5.23
C GLY A 33 4.08 -10.61 -3.82
N ASN A 34 2.78 -10.88 -3.62
CA ASN A 34 2.24 -11.47 -2.41
C ASN A 34 1.15 -12.51 -2.74
N PRO A 35 1.53 -13.76 -3.04
CA PRO A 35 0.60 -14.84 -3.40
C PRO A 35 -0.35 -15.23 -2.25
N GLY A 36 0.05 -14.99 -0.99
CA GLY A 36 -0.78 -15.25 0.20
C GLY A 36 -1.78 -14.14 0.52
N GLY A 37 -1.75 -13.04 -0.24
CA GLY A 37 -2.52 -11.84 0.08
C GLY A 37 -2.09 -11.18 1.39
N ALA A 38 -2.77 -10.09 1.77
CA ALA A 38 -2.53 -9.47 3.06
C ALA A 38 -2.93 -10.45 4.19
N VAL A 39 -2.06 -10.64 5.19
CA VAL A 39 -2.38 -11.46 6.38
C VAL A 39 -3.64 -10.91 7.03
N LYS A 40 -4.71 -11.70 7.04
CA LYS A 40 -5.97 -11.33 7.70
C LYS A 40 -5.73 -11.33 9.20
N ARG A 41 -5.72 -10.12 9.79
CA ARG A 41 -5.56 -9.92 11.23
C ARG A 41 -6.90 -9.53 11.82
N ASP A 42 -7.52 -10.43 12.55
CA ASP A 42 -8.86 -10.22 13.12
C ASP A 42 -8.84 -9.27 14.33
N TRP A 43 -7.66 -9.02 14.91
CA TRP A 43 -7.46 -8.12 16.06
C TRP A 43 -7.31 -6.64 15.68
N THR A 44 -7.26 -6.31 14.39
CA THR A 44 -7.09 -4.91 13.99
C THR A 44 -8.36 -4.11 14.26
N TRP A 45 -8.20 -2.82 14.57
CA TRP A 45 -9.32 -1.89 14.72
C TRP A 45 -10.25 -1.92 13.51
N ALA A 46 -9.69 -2.02 12.29
CA ALA A 46 -10.48 -2.11 11.07
C ALA A 46 -11.38 -3.35 11.07
N SER A 47 -10.83 -4.54 11.37
CA SER A 47 -11.60 -5.79 11.44
C SER A 47 -12.71 -5.72 12.48
N LEU A 48 -12.39 -5.24 13.69
CA LEU A 48 -13.37 -5.13 14.78
C LEU A 48 -14.49 -4.12 14.46
N ILE A 49 -14.16 -3.00 13.82
CA ILE A 49 -15.16 -2.00 13.41
C ILE A 49 -16.06 -2.56 12.30
N ILE A 50 -15.50 -3.25 11.30
CA ILE A 50 -16.28 -3.90 10.25
C ILE A 50 -17.23 -4.93 10.87
N GLU A 51 -16.73 -5.82 11.72
CA GLU A 51 -17.57 -6.82 12.40
C GLU A 51 -18.69 -6.16 13.23
N ALA A 52 -18.36 -5.10 13.99
CA ALA A 52 -19.34 -4.38 14.78
C ALA A 52 -20.38 -3.65 13.92
N ALA A 53 -20.00 -3.15 12.74
CA ALA A 53 -20.87 -2.42 11.83
C ALA A 53 -21.78 -3.35 11.00
N GLU A 54 -21.35 -4.58 10.74
CA GLU A 54 -22.16 -5.62 10.08
C GLU A 54 -23.22 -6.23 11.00
N LYS A 55 -23.01 -6.19 12.32
CA LYS A 55 -24.02 -6.68 13.29
C LYS A 55 -25.34 -5.92 13.14
N GLU A 56 -26.43 -6.67 13.24
CA GLU A 56 -27.79 -6.12 13.24
C GLU A 56 -28.01 -5.23 14.47
N ALA A 57 -28.73 -4.14 14.26
CA ALA A 57 -29.27 -3.32 15.33
C ALA A 57 -30.67 -3.83 15.73
N ALA A 58 -31.27 -3.21 16.76
CA ALA A 58 -32.56 -3.61 17.29
C ALA A 58 -33.72 -3.57 16.26
N ASN A 59 -33.53 -2.86 15.15
CA ASN A 59 -34.47 -2.74 14.04
C ASN A 59 -34.23 -3.76 12.90
N GLY A 60 -33.27 -4.68 13.05
CA GLY A 60 -32.94 -5.70 12.04
C GLY A 60 -32.07 -5.19 10.88
N ASP A 61 -31.77 -3.88 10.81
CA ASP A 61 -30.84 -3.33 9.84
C ASP A 61 -29.39 -3.43 10.35
N PRO A 62 -28.39 -3.63 9.46
CA PRO A 62 -26.99 -3.61 9.87
C PRO A 62 -26.60 -2.20 10.34
N LYS A 63 -25.84 -2.10 11.44
CA LYS A 63 -25.47 -0.83 12.07
C LYS A 63 -24.80 0.16 11.11
N LYS A 64 -24.04 -0.33 10.12
CA LYS A 64 -23.43 0.49 9.07
C LYS A 64 -24.44 1.37 8.32
N LYS A 65 -25.66 0.87 8.07
CA LYS A 65 -26.72 1.61 7.40
C LYS A 65 -27.21 2.78 8.27
N ILE A 66 -27.44 2.53 9.55
CA ILE A 66 -27.85 3.55 10.53
C ILE A 66 -26.78 4.63 10.66
N ILE A 67 -25.50 4.24 10.67
CA ILE A 67 -24.38 5.19 10.73
C ILE A 67 -24.33 6.06 9.47
N ALA A 68 -24.53 5.48 8.28
CA ALA A 68 -24.59 6.23 7.03
C ALA A 68 -25.76 7.23 7.01
N GLU A 69 -26.95 6.81 7.42
CA GLU A 69 -28.13 7.69 7.51
C GLU A 69 -27.89 8.86 8.48
N LYS A 70 -27.26 8.60 9.64
CA LYS A 70 -26.89 9.65 10.59
C LYS A 70 -25.84 10.61 10.02
N LEU A 71 -24.86 10.11 9.28
CA LEU A 71 -23.85 10.94 8.62
C LEU A 71 -24.51 11.94 7.66
N VAL A 72 -25.44 11.46 6.83
CA VAL A 72 -26.22 12.31 5.91
C VAL A 72 -27.04 13.33 6.69
N ALA A 73 -27.73 12.91 7.76
CA ALA A 73 -28.53 13.81 8.57
C ALA A 73 -27.68 14.92 9.24
N MET A 74 -26.45 14.63 9.66
CA MET A 74 -25.52 15.63 10.19
C MET A 74 -25.04 16.60 9.11
N ALA A 75 -24.73 16.09 7.92
CA ALA A 75 -24.34 16.92 6.78
C ALA A 75 -25.46 17.88 6.36
N VAL A 76 -26.72 17.41 6.31
CA VAL A 76 -27.90 18.24 6.03
C VAL A 76 -28.09 19.35 7.08
N LYS A 77 -27.71 19.09 8.34
CA LYS A 77 -27.74 20.09 9.41
C LYS A 77 -26.58 21.10 9.35
N GLY A 78 -25.65 20.94 8.41
CA GLY A 78 -24.51 21.84 8.23
C GLY A 78 -23.26 21.47 9.05
N ASP A 79 -23.14 20.23 9.54
CA ASP A 79 -21.87 19.77 10.13
C ASP A 79 -20.79 19.69 9.03
N ALA A 80 -19.83 20.61 9.09
CA ALA A 80 -18.74 20.71 8.12
C ALA A 80 -17.92 19.42 8.01
N ARG A 81 -17.67 18.71 9.12
CA ARG A 81 -16.92 17.45 9.09
C ARG A 81 -17.71 16.35 8.42
N ALA A 82 -19.02 16.29 8.66
CA ALA A 82 -19.88 15.32 8.00
C ALA A 82 -19.95 15.56 6.49
N ILE A 83 -19.99 16.84 6.07
CA ILE A 83 -19.96 17.24 4.66
C ILE A 83 -18.62 16.82 4.02
N ASP A 84 -17.48 17.17 4.62
CA ASP A 84 -16.15 16.79 4.11
C ASP A 84 -16.02 15.28 3.97
N MET A 85 -16.45 14.54 5.00
CA MET A 85 -16.43 13.07 5.00
C MET A 85 -17.33 12.46 3.92
N MET A 86 -18.42 13.12 3.55
CA MET A 86 -19.28 12.70 2.44
C MET A 86 -18.60 12.97 1.10
N MET A 87 -18.08 14.19 0.89
CA MET A 87 -17.40 14.56 -0.34
C MET A 87 -16.18 13.67 -0.60
N ASP A 88 -15.38 13.39 0.43
CA ASP A 88 -14.24 12.46 0.37
C ASP A 88 -14.64 11.05 -0.11
N ARG A 89 -15.89 10.63 0.13
CA ARG A 89 -16.41 9.29 -0.22
C ARG A 89 -17.07 9.24 -1.59
N THR A 90 -17.70 10.33 -2.04
CA THR A 90 -18.37 10.38 -3.34
C THR A 90 -17.42 10.80 -4.45
N ASP A 91 -16.62 11.83 -4.20
CA ASP A 91 -15.77 12.49 -5.20
C ASP A 91 -14.32 12.02 -5.09
N GLY A 92 -13.98 11.34 -3.98
CA GLY A 92 -12.65 10.83 -3.69
C GLY A 92 -11.73 11.91 -3.11
N LYS A 93 -10.61 11.46 -2.51
CA LYS A 93 -9.58 12.38 -2.00
C LYS A 93 -8.62 12.80 -3.11
N PRO A 94 -8.20 14.07 -3.16
CA PRO A 94 -7.09 14.48 -4.01
C PRO A 94 -5.82 13.71 -3.64
N HIS A 95 -5.00 13.41 -4.65
CA HIS A 95 -3.77 12.65 -4.50
C HIS A 95 -2.81 13.36 -3.53
N GLN A 96 -2.51 12.74 -2.39
CA GLN A 96 -1.56 13.30 -1.42
C GLN A 96 -0.13 12.97 -1.86
N THR A 97 0.58 13.96 -2.40
CA THR A 97 2.01 13.85 -2.70
C THR A 97 2.83 14.10 -1.43
N ILE A 98 3.64 13.13 -1.02
CA ILE A 98 4.58 13.27 0.10
C ILE A 98 5.96 13.57 -0.49
N ALA A 99 6.51 14.75 -0.18
CA ALA A 99 7.89 15.09 -0.49
C ALA A 99 8.81 14.57 0.63
N GLN A 100 9.63 13.56 0.34
CA GLN A 100 10.60 13.04 1.29
C GLN A 100 12.00 13.58 0.95
N THR A 101 12.61 14.29 1.88
CA THR A 101 14.01 14.72 1.77
C THR A 101 14.87 13.75 2.57
N THR A 102 15.80 13.06 1.91
CA THR A 102 16.79 12.19 2.55
C THR A 102 18.15 12.87 2.57
N GLU A 103 18.68 13.14 3.76
CA GLU A 103 20.05 13.60 3.93
C GLU A 103 20.99 12.38 3.95
N THR A 104 21.71 12.16 2.85
CA THR A 104 22.73 11.11 2.79
C THR A 104 24.03 11.65 3.39
N LYS A 105 24.31 11.31 4.65
CA LYS A 105 25.61 11.59 5.27
C LYS A 105 26.67 10.65 4.67
N ALA A 106 27.40 11.14 3.67
CA ALA A 106 28.56 10.43 3.14
C ALA A 106 29.74 10.57 4.12
N GLU A 107 30.15 9.47 4.75
CA GLU A 107 31.40 9.42 5.49
C GLU A 107 32.57 9.42 4.50
N VAL A 108 33.26 10.55 4.38
CA VAL A 108 34.47 10.67 3.57
C VAL A 108 35.62 10.03 4.36
N ARG A 109 36.17 8.92 3.87
CA ARG A 109 37.44 8.38 4.36
C ARG A 109 38.59 9.02 3.60
N VAL A 110 39.40 9.80 4.29
CA VAL A 110 40.69 10.28 3.78
C VAL A 110 41.69 9.14 3.88
N ILE A 111 42.33 8.80 2.76
CA ILE A 111 43.43 7.84 2.70
C ILE A 111 44.71 8.67 2.72
N GLU A 112 45.54 8.50 3.76
CA GLU A 112 46.90 9.07 3.83
C GLU A 112 47.89 8.29 2.95
#